data_AF-A0AAW9RCI6-F1
#
_entry.id   AF-A0AAW9RCI6-F1
#
_cell.length_a   1.000
_cell.length_b   1.000
_cell.length_c   1.000
_cell.angle_alpha   90.00
_cell.angle_beta   90.00
_cell.angle_gamma   90.00
#
_symmetry.space_group_name_H-M   'P 1'
#
loop_
_entity.id
_entity.type
_entity.pdbx_description
1 polymer ?
#
loop_
_entity_poly.entity_id
_entity_poly.type
_entity_poly.pdbx_seq_one_letter_code
_entity_poly.pdbx_strand_id
1 'polypeptide(L)'
;MMTRLPVHKLMVGLLAWTSLVSADPAQVDDFHWTGVERIIAIGDLHGDYENYLATLRAAGLINRRDRWSGGATHLVQTGDIPDRGPDTQRIMEHLDGLVRAARRKGGAVHRLIGNHEAMNVYGDLRYVSPGEYEAFVDRNSSKLRDRYFEVVMRDLQQRDPEAFANLPENYRVQWDQEHPLGWVEHRQAWDPRWNPEGEFAKRALGLKVAVQINDLLFVHGGISHRYCRNSLASLTEEVVGHLREFNPADTGPLEDEFGPLWYRGLSGHPPEATEEVVQAILDHHGARHIVVGHTPTSGVIWPRYDARVIQIDTGIAAAYGGYVAYLEVTPEGLFAGYPGGRVPLPGTDDERIAYLQKVIALAPDNPHLQQRLARLQAPAVESGADGESVPDAESAATETSAAAVGAPASVTESEQPTCGIYE
;
A
#
# COMPACT_ATOMS: atom_id res chain seq x y z
N MET A 1 79.57 27.79 35.76
CA MET A 1 79.19 26.58 36.53
C MET A 1 77.74 26.28 36.16
N MET A 2 77.48 25.10 35.56
CA MET A 2 76.17 24.43 35.41
C MET A 2 75.07 25.17 34.59
N THR A 3 74.22 24.58 33.73
CA THR A 3 73.91 23.19 33.31
C THR A 3 72.97 23.31 32.08
N ARG A 4 72.97 22.31 31.19
CA ARG A 4 72.03 22.15 30.06
C ARG A 4 70.69 21.50 30.49
N LEU A 5 69.69 21.62 29.58
CA LEU A 5 68.53 20.74 29.25
C LEU A 5 67.13 21.24 29.70
N PRO A 6 65.99 20.85 29.06
CA PRO A 6 65.77 20.25 27.73
C PRO A 6 64.58 20.85 26.92
N VAL A 7 64.46 20.39 25.67
CA VAL A 7 63.32 20.52 24.73
C VAL A 7 62.07 19.83 25.29
N HIS A 8 60.90 20.46 25.21
CA HIS A 8 59.60 19.76 25.16
C HIS A 8 58.76 20.32 24.01
N LYS A 9 58.48 19.44 23.03
CA LYS A 9 57.52 19.66 21.97
C LYS A 9 56.11 19.58 22.57
N LEU A 10 55.36 20.68 22.56
CA LEU A 10 53.90 20.61 22.72
C LEU A 10 53.29 20.23 21.36
N MET A 11 52.95 18.96 21.20
CA MET A 11 51.92 18.55 20.24
C MET A 11 50.57 18.90 20.86
N VAL A 12 49.94 19.96 20.35
CA VAL A 12 48.51 20.20 20.58
C VAL A 12 47.75 19.26 19.65
N GLY A 13 47.26 18.15 20.19
CA GLY A 13 46.31 17.29 19.50
C GLY A 13 44.98 18.04 19.36
N LEU A 14 44.65 18.45 18.14
CA LEU A 14 43.31 18.92 17.80
C LEU A 14 42.40 17.69 17.78
N LEU A 15 41.75 17.38 18.90
CA LEU A 15 40.63 16.45 18.93
C LEU A 15 39.47 17.11 18.16
N ALA A 16 39.36 16.80 16.87
CA ALA A 16 38.18 17.09 16.09
C ALA A 16 37.03 16.24 16.66
N TRP A 17 36.28 16.80 17.60
CA TRP A 17 34.93 16.33 17.91
C TRP A 17 34.09 16.65 16.67
N THR A 18 33.97 15.70 15.74
CA THR A 18 32.90 15.72 14.76
C THR A 18 31.63 15.44 15.55
N SER A 19 30.97 16.49 16.03
CA SER A 19 29.57 16.42 16.40
C SER A 19 28.84 15.90 15.18
N LEU A 20 28.38 14.64 15.22
CA LEU A 20 27.27 14.22 14.38
C LEU A 20 26.13 15.16 14.75
N VAL A 21 25.93 16.20 13.95
CA VAL A 21 24.71 16.98 13.99
C VAL A 21 23.63 15.97 13.58
N SER A 22 22.93 15.42 14.57
CA SER A 22 21.65 14.77 14.30
C SER A 22 20.78 15.91 13.76
N ALA A 23 20.53 15.91 12.46
CA ALA A 23 19.60 16.87 11.89
C ALA A 23 18.23 16.58 12.51
N ASP A 24 17.62 17.56 13.17
CA ASP A 24 16.27 17.40 13.72
C ASP A 24 15.32 16.96 12.59
N PRO A 25 14.36 16.05 12.87
CA PRO A 25 13.39 15.63 11.88
C PRO A 25 12.72 16.83 11.22
N ALA A 26 12.87 16.96 9.91
CA ALA A 26 12.39 18.11 9.16
C ALA A 26 11.47 17.64 8.04
N GLN A 27 10.27 18.21 7.98
CA GLN A 27 9.46 18.17 6.77
C GLN A 27 10.07 19.18 5.79
N VAL A 28 10.57 18.69 4.65
CA VAL A 28 11.17 19.52 3.60
C VAL A 28 10.07 20.13 2.73
N ASP A 29 9.08 19.32 2.36
CA ASP A 29 7.86 19.70 1.65
C ASP A 29 6.71 18.71 1.96
N ASP A 30 5.64 18.74 1.17
CA ASP A 30 4.47 17.86 1.35
C ASP A 30 4.72 16.37 1.07
N PHE A 31 5.87 16.02 0.49
CA PHE A 31 6.23 14.69 0.00
C PHE A 31 7.54 14.18 0.61
N HIS A 32 8.39 15.05 1.17
CA HIS A 32 9.72 14.71 1.65
C HIS A 32 9.94 15.04 3.14
N TRP A 33 10.50 14.09 3.87
CA TRP A 33 10.95 14.24 5.26
C TRP A 33 12.38 13.74 5.40
N THR A 34 13.18 14.36 6.27
CA THR A 34 14.56 13.95 6.58
C THR A 34 14.82 13.94 8.08
N GLY A 35 15.90 13.28 8.52
CA GLY A 35 16.30 13.24 9.93
C GLY A 35 15.38 12.37 10.81
N VAL A 36 14.57 11.49 10.23
CA VAL A 36 13.61 10.67 10.98
C VAL A 36 14.33 9.44 11.55
N GLU A 37 14.46 9.37 12.87
CA GLU A 37 15.21 8.30 13.54
C GLU A 37 14.50 6.93 13.50
N ARG A 38 13.17 6.91 13.52
CA ARG A 38 12.40 5.66 13.50
C ARG A 38 11.23 5.75 12.55
N ILE A 39 11.19 4.86 11.58
CA ILE A 39 10.10 4.71 10.63
C ILE A 39 9.50 3.31 10.80
N ILE A 40 8.19 3.23 10.89
CA ILE A 40 7.45 1.98 10.82
C ILE A 40 6.57 2.04 9.57
N ALA A 41 6.60 1.01 8.74
CA ALA A 41 5.71 0.89 7.59
C ALA A 41 4.88 -0.39 7.68
N ILE A 42 3.60 -0.28 7.33
CA ILE A 42 2.64 -1.39 7.30
C ILE A 42 1.93 -1.41 5.95
N GLY A 43 1.65 -2.62 5.46
CA GLY A 43 0.94 -2.84 4.22
C GLY A 43 -0.58 -2.70 4.34
N ASP A 44 -1.24 -3.44 3.47
CA ASP A 44 -2.66 -3.38 3.13
C ASP A 44 -3.52 -3.94 4.29
N LEU A 45 -4.66 -3.29 4.55
CA LEU A 45 -5.48 -3.54 5.75
C LEU A 45 -6.86 -4.11 5.45
N HIS A 46 -7.43 -3.80 4.28
CA HIS A 46 -8.67 -4.36 3.76
C HIS A 46 -9.77 -4.58 4.82
N GLY A 47 -10.15 -3.50 5.49
CA GLY A 47 -11.27 -3.48 6.43
C GLY A 47 -11.10 -4.38 7.65
N ASP A 48 -9.89 -4.85 7.97
CA ASP A 48 -9.62 -5.71 9.13
C ASP A 48 -9.05 -4.91 10.31
N TYR A 49 -9.94 -4.43 11.18
CA TYR A 49 -9.56 -3.58 12.31
C TYR A 49 -8.74 -4.31 13.38
N GLU A 50 -8.99 -5.61 13.58
CA GLU A 50 -8.34 -6.37 14.64
C GLU A 50 -6.87 -6.65 14.29
N ASN A 51 -6.60 -7.11 13.07
CA ASN A 51 -5.21 -7.30 12.62
C ASN A 51 -4.47 -5.97 12.43
N TYR A 52 -5.17 -4.91 12.02
CA TYR A 52 -4.62 -3.54 12.05
C TYR A 52 -4.13 -3.14 13.45
N LEU A 53 -4.96 -3.29 14.50
CA LEU A 53 -4.55 -2.97 15.86
C LEU A 53 -3.44 -3.90 16.38
N ALA A 54 -3.49 -5.19 16.03
CA ALA A 54 -2.45 -6.14 16.38
C ALA A 54 -1.09 -5.71 15.81
N THR A 55 -1.04 -5.28 14.54
CA THR A 55 0.16 -4.76 13.89
C THR A 55 0.69 -3.50 14.59
N LEU A 56 -0.17 -2.52 14.88
CA LEU A 56 0.26 -1.30 15.56
C LEU A 56 0.77 -1.56 16.99
N ARG A 57 0.18 -2.51 17.71
CA ARG A 57 0.65 -2.92 19.05
C ARG A 57 2.00 -3.65 18.96
N ALA A 58 2.16 -4.56 17.98
CA ALA A 58 3.41 -5.27 17.75
C ALA A 58 4.56 -4.31 17.40
N ALA A 59 4.27 -3.23 16.69
CA ALA A 59 5.23 -2.15 16.36
C ALA A 59 5.47 -1.15 17.51
N GLY A 60 4.74 -1.26 18.62
CA GLY A 60 4.82 -0.33 19.75
C GLY A 60 4.24 1.07 19.47
N LEU A 61 3.47 1.22 18.38
CA LEU A 61 2.90 2.50 17.96
C LEU A 61 1.69 2.90 18.79
N ILE A 62 0.98 1.93 19.37
CA ILE A 62 -0.15 2.16 20.26
C ILE A 62 -0.04 1.37 21.57
N ASN A 63 -0.58 1.95 22.63
CA ASN A 63 -0.67 1.29 23.94
C ASN A 63 -1.93 0.42 24.08
N ARG A 64 -2.14 -0.20 25.24
CA ARG A 64 -3.29 -1.06 25.56
C ARG A 64 -4.67 -0.38 25.49
N ARG A 65 -4.73 0.93 25.31
CA ARG A 65 -5.97 1.72 25.13
C ARG A 65 -6.10 2.24 23.70
N ASP A 66 -5.32 1.69 22.78
CA ASP A 66 -5.25 2.06 21.36
C ASP A 66 -4.98 3.55 21.17
N ARG A 67 -4.04 4.08 21.96
CA ARG A 67 -3.56 5.47 21.85
C ARG A 67 -2.10 5.48 21.46
N TRP A 68 -1.74 6.47 20.63
CA TRP A 68 -0.37 6.70 20.20
C TRP A 68 0.64 6.62 21.36
N SER A 69 1.62 5.73 21.21
CA SER A 69 2.78 5.55 22.07
C SER A 69 4.10 5.56 21.28
N GLY A 70 4.07 5.73 19.96
CA GLY A 70 5.25 5.73 19.09
C GLY A 70 6.20 6.92 19.24
N GLY A 71 5.96 7.86 20.17
CA GLY A 71 6.82 9.03 20.35
C GLY A 71 6.99 9.84 19.06
N ALA A 72 8.23 10.05 18.63
CA ALA A 72 8.61 10.74 17.40
C ALA A 72 8.65 9.83 16.14
N THR A 73 8.23 8.56 16.26
CA THR A 73 8.20 7.64 15.11
C THR A 73 7.29 8.16 14.00
N HIS A 74 7.70 7.95 12.74
CA HIS A 74 6.84 8.10 11.57
C HIS A 74 6.22 6.74 11.23
N LEU A 75 4.89 6.66 11.16
CA LEU A 75 4.17 5.53 10.59
C LEU A 75 3.85 5.81 9.13
N VAL A 76 4.09 4.85 8.24
CA VAL A 76 3.60 4.85 6.85
C VAL A 76 2.63 3.69 6.67
N GLN A 77 1.44 3.97 6.17
CA GLN A 77 0.44 2.98 5.73
C GLN A 77 0.32 3.13 4.21
N THR A 78 0.62 2.06 3.46
CA THR A 78 0.86 2.13 2.01
C THR A 78 -0.38 2.02 1.13
N GLY A 79 -1.58 2.33 1.63
CA GLY A 79 -2.84 2.23 0.86
C GLY A 79 -3.62 0.92 1.09
N ASP A 80 -4.79 0.80 0.49
CA ASP A 80 -5.71 -0.34 0.63
C ASP A 80 -6.19 -0.56 2.07
N ILE A 81 -6.77 0.50 2.64
CA ILE A 81 -7.58 0.44 3.85
C ILE A 81 -8.95 -0.23 3.60
N PRO A 82 -9.71 0.09 2.52
CA PRO A 82 -11.05 -0.44 2.33
C PRO A 82 -11.10 -1.83 1.70
N ASP A 83 -12.33 -2.34 1.57
CA ASP A 83 -12.72 -3.60 0.92
C ASP A 83 -12.34 -4.87 1.66
N ARG A 84 -12.91 -6.01 1.23
CA ARG A 84 -12.79 -7.37 1.81
C ARG A 84 -13.28 -7.55 3.26
N GLY A 85 -13.01 -6.60 4.16
CA GLY A 85 -13.49 -6.54 5.54
C GLY A 85 -14.58 -5.49 5.76
N PRO A 86 -15.15 -5.41 6.97
CA PRO A 86 -16.26 -4.49 7.29
C PRO A 86 -15.85 -3.20 8.01
N ASP A 87 -14.60 -3.09 8.47
CA ASP A 87 -14.23 -2.08 9.46
C ASP A 87 -13.46 -0.87 8.89
N THR A 88 -13.59 -0.59 7.59
CA THR A 88 -12.91 0.56 6.93
C THR A 88 -13.08 1.86 7.71
N GLN A 89 -14.32 2.19 8.09
CA GLN A 89 -14.63 3.38 8.87
C GLN A 89 -13.85 3.44 10.18
N ARG A 90 -13.81 2.33 10.93
CA ARG A 90 -13.12 2.26 12.23
C ARG A 90 -11.62 2.46 12.07
N ILE A 91 -11.02 1.87 11.03
CA ILE A 91 -9.60 2.05 10.72
C ILE A 91 -9.31 3.52 10.40
N MET A 92 -10.10 4.13 9.51
CA MET A 92 -9.91 5.53 9.10
C MET A 92 -10.07 6.51 10.29
N GLU A 93 -11.08 6.32 11.14
CA GLU A 93 -11.31 7.16 12.32
C GLU A 93 -10.18 7.05 13.35
N HIS A 94 -9.70 5.82 13.59
CA HIS A 94 -8.57 5.58 14.48
C HIS A 94 -7.29 6.21 13.94
N LEU A 95 -6.99 6.03 12.64
CA LEU A 95 -5.84 6.65 11.98
C LEU A 95 -5.85 8.18 12.09
N ASP A 96 -7.00 8.85 11.92
CA ASP A 96 -7.08 10.30 12.12
C ASP A 96 -6.73 10.72 13.55
N GLY A 97 -7.18 9.93 14.52
CA GLY A 97 -6.81 10.09 15.92
C GLY A 97 -5.30 10.00 16.13
N LEU A 98 -4.66 9.00 15.49
CA LEU A 98 -3.21 8.80 15.53
C LEU A 98 -2.45 9.92 14.82
N VAL A 99 -2.91 10.43 13.67
CA VAL A 99 -2.29 11.58 12.97
C VAL A 99 -2.16 12.77 13.92
N ARG A 100 -3.24 13.13 14.63
CA ARG A 100 -3.23 14.24 15.60
C ARG A 100 -2.35 13.94 16.82
N ALA A 101 -2.30 12.68 17.27
CA ALA A 101 -1.53 12.30 18.45
C ALA A 101 -0.03 12.22 18.18
N ALA A 102 0.37 11.67 17.02
CA ALA A 102 1.76 11.57 16.58
C ALA A 102 2.40 12.95 16.42
N ARG A 103 1.71 13.88 15.72
CA ARG A 103 2.19 15.26 15.54
C ARG A 103 2.50 15.97 16.86
N ARG A 104 1.68 15.77 17.89
CA ARG A 104 1.91 16.34 19.24
C ARG A 104 3.11 15.73 19.98
N LYS A 105 3.67 14.64 19.48
CA LYS A 105 4.83 13.93 20.03
C LYS A 105 6.07 14.02 19.14
N GLY A 106 6.03 14.87 18.10
CA GLY A 106 7.11 15.02 17.13
C GLY A 106 7.19 13.88 16.11
N GLY A 107 6.16 13.02 16.04
CA GLY A 107 6.06 11.97 15.03
C GLY A 107 5.02 12.31 13.95
N ALA A 108 4.79 11.38 13.03
CA ALA A 108 3.85 11.55 11.94
C ALA A 108 3.17 10.23 11.57
N VAL A 109 2.01 10.33 10.92
CA VAL A 109 1.33 9.20 10.28
C VAL A 109 1.05 9.61 8.84
N HIS A 110 1.63 8.87 7.91
CA HIS A 110 1.54 9.04 6.47
C HIS A 110 0.65 7.94 5.92
N ARG A 111 -0.37 8.32 5.15
CA ARG A 111 -1.31 7.39 4.53
C ARG A 111 -1.22 7.62 3.03
N LEU A 112 -0.99 6.55 2.29
CA LEU A 112 -0.96 6.59 0.83
C LEU A 112 -2.31 6.13 0.29
N ILE A 113 -2.60 6.53 -0.94
CA ILE A 113 -3.74 6.00 -1.68
C ILE A 113 -3.34 4.67 -2.32
N GLY A 114 -4.15 3.63 -2.14
CA GLY A 114 -4.06 2.37 -2.86
C GLY A 114 -5.10 2.28 -3.97
N ASN A 115 -5.11 1.17 -4.70
CA ASN A 115 -6.09 0.99 -5.76
C ASN A 115 -7.51 0.84 -5.18
N HIS A 116 -7.69 0.25 -4.00
CA HIS A 116 -9.01 0.06 -3.40
C HIS A 116 -9.65 1.37 -2.92
N GLU A 117 -8.87 2.35 -2.44
CA GLU A 117 -9.41 3.70 -2.21
C GLU A 117 -9.87 4.35 -3.53
N ALA A 118 -9.09 4.23 -4.60
CA ALA A 118 -9.44 4.79 -5.89
C ALA A 118 -10.71 4.16 -6.46
N MET A 119 -10.77 2.81 -6.47
CA MET A 119 -11.91 2.01 -6.93
C MET A 119 -13.21 2.43 -6.27
N ASN A 120 -13.21 2.55 -4.93
CA ASN A 120 -14.38 2.97 -4.19
C ASN A 120 -14.86 4.38 -4.59
N VAL A 121 -13.93 5.31 -4.82
CA VAL A 121 -14.26 6.68 -5.25
C VAL A 121 -14.90 6.70 -6.63
N TYR A 122 -14.29 6.06 -7.64
CA TYR A 122 -14.85 6.07 -8.99
C TYR A 122 -16.03 5.11 -9.20
N GLY A 123 -16.27 4.19 -8.25
CA GLY A 123 -17.46 3.37 -8.18
C GLY A 123 -17.30 1.94 -8.68
N ASP A 124 -16.07 1.44 -8.73
CA ASP A 124 -15.84 0.01 -8.84
C ASP A 124 -15.91 -0.64 -7.45
N LEU A 125 -16.93 -1.46 -7.25
CA LEU A 125 -17.30 -2.03 -5.95
C LEU A 125 -17.14 -3.54 -5.90
N ARG A 126 -16.40 -4.13 -6.86
CA ARG A 126 -16.24 -5.58 -6.99
C ARG A 126 -15.70 -6.26 -5.73
N TYR A 127 -14.97 -5.52 -4.89
CA TYR A 127 -14.30 -6.04 -3.69
C TYR A 127 -14.94 -5.60 -2.37
N VAL A 128 -15.97 -4.76 -2.42
CA VAL A 128 -16.67 -4.27 -1.21
C VAL A 128 -17.40 -5.44 -0.56
N SER A 129 -17.09 -5.70 0.71
CA SER A 129 -17.72 -6.80 1.45
C SER A 129 -19.16 -6.48 1.83
N PRO A 130 -20.06 -7.48 1.98
CA PRO A 130 -21.39 -7.24 2.54
C PRO A 130 -21.35 -6.54 3.91
N GLY A 131 -20.37 -6.92 4.75
CA GLY A 131 -20.19 -6.32 6.07
C GLY A 131 -19.77 -4.85 6.04
N GLU A 132 -19.10 -4.39 4.98
CA GLU A 132 -18.80 -2.97 4.77
C GLU A 132 -20.09 -2.19 4.57
N TYR A 133 -21.03 -2.66 3.73
CA TYR A 133 -22.35 -2.02 3.60
C TYR A 133 -23.13 -2.06 4.92
N GLU A 134 -23.11 -3.18 5.64
CA GLU A 134 -23.77 -3.30 6.94
C GLU A 134 -23.27 -2.25 7.95
N ALA A 135 -21.99 -1.88 7.91
CA ALA A 135 -21.41 -0.87 8.78
C ALA A 135 -21.99 0.54 8.55
N PHE A 136 -22.53 0.82 7.35
CA PHE A 136 -23.21 2.08 7.03
C PHE A 136 -24.70 2.10 7.39
N VAL A 137 -25.29 0.96 7.78
CA VAL A 137 -26.73 0.87 8.03
C VAL A 137 -27.15 1.71 9.24
N ASP A 138 -28.16 2.55 9.04
CA ASP A 138 -28.81 3.31 10.09
C ASP A 138 -30.34 3.17 10.03
N ARG A 139 -31.05 3.88 10.92
CA ARG A 139 -32.52 3.87 10.99
C ARG A 139 -33.23 4.42 9.75
N ASN A 140 -32.51 5.10 8.86
CA ASN A 140 -33.03 5.72 7.64
C ASN A 140 -32.71 4.91 6.38
N SER A 141 -31.84 3.89 6.44
CA SER A 141 -31.33 3.20 5.26
C SER A 141 -32.40 2.63 4.34
N SER A 142 -33.43 1.98 4.90
CA SER A 142 -34.55 1.46 4.08
C SER A 142 -35.22 2.60 3.30
N LYS A 143 -35.50 3.72 3.96
CA LYS A 143 -36.15 4.88 3.34
C LYS A 143 -35.25 5.55 2.31
N LEU A 144 -33.94 5.61 2.57
CA LEU A 144 -32.98 6.18 1.64
C LEU A 144 -32.87 5.31 0.38
N ARG A 145 -32.76 3.99 0.54
CA ARG A 145 -32.76 3.03 -0.56
C ARG A 145 -34.05 3.09 -1.39
N ASP A 146 -35.21 3.15 -0.75
CA ASP A 146 -36.50 3.28 -1.44
C ASP A 146 -36.56 4.55 -2.31
N ARG A 147 -36.12 5.69 -1.78
CA ARG A 147 -36.06 6.94 -2.55
C ARG A 147 -35.10 6.85 -3.73
N TYR A 148 -33.95 6.19 -3.55
CA TYR A 148 -32.99 6.01 -4.63
C TYR A 148 -33.56 5.10 -5.72
N PHE A 149 -34.21 3.99 -5.34
CA PHE A 149 -34.92 3.12 -6.27
C PHE A 149 -35.97 3.89 -7.10
N GLU A 150 -36.77 4.76 -6.48
CA GLU A 150 -37.73 5.60 -7.22
C GLU A 150 -37.05 6.53 -8.24
N VAL A 151 -35.86 7.04 -7.95
CA VAL A 151 -35.08 7.85 -8.89
C VAL A 151 -34.60 7.00 -10.06
N VAL A 152 -34.04 5.82 -9.80
CA VAL A 152 -33.62 4.86 -10.85
C VAL A 152 -34.80 4.49 -11.74
N MET A 153 -35.97 4.24 -11.17
CA MET A 153 -37.19 3.91 -11.94
C MET A 153 -37.68 5.07 -12.79
N ARG A 154 -37.63 6.30 -12.27
CA ARG A 154 -37.99 7.51 -13.04
C ARG A 154 -37.01 7.75 -14.19
N ASP A 155 -35.72 7.56 -13.97
CA ASP A 155 -34.70 7.67 -15.02
C ASP A 155 -34.88 6.60 -16.10
N LEU A 156 -35.02 5.33 -15.71
CA LEU A 156 -35.25 4.22 -16.63
C LEU A 156 -36.49 4.46 -17.50
N GLN A 157 -37.60 4.90 -16.90
CA GLN A 157 -38.83 5.22 -17.63
C GLN A 157 -38.64 6.33 -18.66
N GLN A 158 -37.75 7.29 -18.40
CA GLN A 158 -37.49 8.40 -19.33
C GLN A 158 -36.52 8.02 -20.45
N ARG A 159 -35.43 7.32 -20.12
CA ARG A 159 -34.39 6.96 -21.10
C ARG A 159 -34.77 5.77 -21.97
N ASP A 160 -35.52 4.82 -21.42
CA ASP A 160 -35.88 3.57 -22.08
C ASP A 160 -37.27 3.08 -21.60
N PRO A 161 -38.35 3.70 -22.11
CA PRO A 161 -39.71 3.32 -21.73
C PRO A 161 -40.07 1.87 -22.04
N GLU A 162 -39.44 1.27 -23.07
CA GLU A 162 -39.68 -0.11 -23.47
C GLU A 162 -39.06 -1.09 -22.45
N ALA A 163 -37.80 -0.88 -22.05
CA ALA A 163 -37.19 -1.66 -20.99
C ALA A 163 -37.95 -1.52 -19.67
N PHE A 164 -38.40 -0.30 -19.34
CA PHE A 164 -39.23 -0.04 -18.15
C PHE A 164 -40.53 -0.85 -18.15
N ALA A 165 -41.25 -0.89 -19.29
CA ALA A 165 -42.50 -1.63 -19.42
C ALA A 165 -42.32 -3.15 -19.34
N ASN A 166 -41.12 -3.65 -19.66
CA ASN A 166 -40.77 -5.07 -19.67
C ASN A 166 -40.01 -5.55 -18.42
N LEU A 167 -39.95 -4.73 -17.35
CA LEU A 167 -39.33 -5.14 -16.09
C LEU A 167 -40.07 -6.36 -15.48
N PRO A 168 -39.34 -7.34 -14.94
CA PRO A 168 -39.97 -8.50 -14.30
C PRO A 168 -40.70 -8.10 -13.01
N GLU A 169 -41.75 -8.83 -12.62
CA GLU A 169 -42.55 -8.54 -11.41
C GLU A 169 -41.71 -8.51 -10.12
N ASN A 170 -40.65 -9.33 -10.06
CA ASN A 170 -39.72 -9.41 -8.94
C ASN A 170 -38.50 -8.46 -9.08
N TYR A 171 -38.52 -7.52 -10.02
CA TYR A 171 -37.39 -6.62 -10.29
C TYR A 171 -36.92 -5.89 -9.03
N ARG A 172 -37.84 -5.40 -8.20
CA ARG A 172 -37.48 -4.72 -6.95
C ARG A 172 -36.68 -5.62 -6.00
N VAL A 173 -37.04 -6.90 -5.93
CA VAL A 173 -36.35 -7.88 -5.06
C VAL A 173 -34.93 -8.14 -5.56
N GLN A 174 -34.77 -8.29 -6.89
CA GLN A 174 -33.44 -8.45 -7.50
C GLN A 174 -32.58 -7.20 -7.28
N TRP A 175 -33.17 -6.02 -7.49
CA TRP A 175 -32.48 -4.76 -7.26
C TRP A 175 -32.04 -4.60 -5.80
N ASP A 176 -32.88 -4.97 -4.84
CA ASP A 176 -32.55 -4.92 -3.40
C ASP A 176 -31.41 -5.90 -3.00
N GLN A 177 -31.21 -6.97 -3.77
CA GLN A 177 -30.09 -7.92 -3.57
C GLN A 177 -28.77 -7.33 -4.06
N GLU A 178 -28.80 -6.62 -5.18
CA GLU A 178 -27.64 -5.90 -5.73
C GLU A 178 -27.32 -4.60 -4.95
N HIS A 179 -28.32 -4.06 -4.26
CA HIS A 179 -28.24 -2.81 -3.49
C HIS A 179 -28.70 -3.06 -2.04
N PRO A 180 -27.90 -3.76 -1.21
CA PRO A 180 -28.25 -4.02 0.17
C PRO A 180 -28.39 -2.71 0.98
N LEU A 181 -28.97 -2.80 2.19
CA LEU A 181 -28.99 -1.64 3.09
C LEU A 181 -27.56 -1.17 3.38
N GLY A 182 -27.37 0.15 3.47
CA GLY A 182 -26.04 0.76 3.61
C GLY A 182 -25.30 0.99 2.29
N TRP A 183 -25.74 0.38 1.18
CA TRP A 183 -25.13 0.60 -0.13
C TRP A 183 -25.24 2.06 -0.60
N VAL A 184 -26.40 2.71 -0.40
CA VAL A 184 -26.60 4.11 -0.82
C VAL A 184 -25.74 5.04 0.02
N GLU A 185 -25.68 4.83 1.32
CA GLU A 185 -24.83 5.56 2.26
C GLU A 185 -23.36 5.40 1.93
N HIS A 186 -22.92 4.18 1.62
CA HIS A 186 -21.58 3.88 1.14
C HIS A 186 -21.24 4.68 -0.12
N ARG A 187 -22.14 4.69 -1.14
CA ARG A 187 -21.96 5.55 -2.33
C ARG A 187 -21.88 7.03 -1.98
N GLN A 188 -22.70 7.51 -1.05
CA GLN A 188 -22.65 8.90 -0.58
C GLN A 188 -21.38 9.23 0.22
N ALA A 189 -20.70 8.25 0.80
CA ALA A 189 -19.44 8.46 1.51
C ALA A 189 -18.25 8.54 0.54
N TRP A 190 -18.25 7.70 -0.50
CA TRP A 190 -17.12 7.50 -1.40
C TRP A 190 -17.21 8.23 -2.75
N ASP A 191 -18.42 8.47 -3.28
CA ASP A 191 -18.58 9.06 -4.61
C ASP A 191 -18.81 10.58 -4.55
N PRO A 192 -17.83 11.41 -4.95
CA PRO A 192 -17.97 12.86 -4.91
C PRO A 192 -19.04 13.38 -5.88
N ARG A 193 -19.45 12.59 -6.89
CA ARG A 193 -20.54 12.96 -7.82
C ARG A 193 -21.90 12.81 -7.16
N TRP A 194 -22.02 11.90 -6.19
CA TRP A 194 -23.25 11.69 -5.42
C TRP A 194 -23.32 12.66 -4.25
N ASN A 195 -22.19 12.88 -3.59
CA ASN A 195 -22.07 13.76 -2.44
C ASN A 195 -20.67 14.40 -2.39
N PRO A 196 -20.52 15.67 -2.82
CA PRO A 196 -19.25 16.39 -2.72
C PRO A 196 -18.72 16.54 -1.28
N GLU A 197 -19.60 16.39 -0.29
CA GLU A 197 -19.27 16.43 1.13
C GLU A 197 -18.95 15.05 1.72
N GLY A 198 -18.89 13.99 0.89
CA GLY A 198 -18.57 12.63 1.31
C GLY A 198 -17.18 12.56 1.96
N GLU A 199 -17.13 12.23 3.24
CA GLU A 199 -15.89 12.28 4.01
C GLU A 199 -14.84 11.29 3.51
N PHE A 200 -15.24 10.13 2.98
CA PHE A 200 -14.29 9.11 2.52
C PHE A 200 -13.68 9.53 1.17
N ALA A 201 -14.50 10.07 0.27
CA ALA A 201 -14.04 10.71 -0.97
C ALA A 201 -13.04 11.84 -0.69
N LYS A 202 -13.37 12.76 0.22
CA LYS A 202 -12.49 13.87 0.61
C LYS A 202 -11.15 13.38 1.19
N ARG A 203 -11.19 12.34 2.01
CA ARG A 203 -9.97 11.72 2.56
C ARG A 203 -9.12 11.15 1.44
N ALA A 204 -9.68 10.29 0.58
CA ALA A 204 -8.98 9.66 -0.53
C ALA A 204 -8.35 10.70 -1.48
N LEU A 205 -9.11 11.73 -1.86
CA LEU A 205 -8.64 12.84 -2.70
C LEU A 205 -7.55 13.73 -2.06
N GLY A 206 -7.31 13.58 -0.75
CA GLY A 206 -6.26 14.27 -0.01
C GLY A 206 -5.04 13.41 0.29
N LEU A 207 -5.05 12.12 -0.05
CA LEU A 207 -3.92 11.22 0.13
C LEU A 207 -2.84 11.49 -0.92
N LYS A 208 -1.60 11.12 -0.58
CA LYS A 208 -0.47 11.16 -1.52
C LYS A 208 -0.33 9.79 -2.18
N VAL A 209 0.15 9.75 -3.42
CA VAL A 209 0.45 8.49 -4.12
C VAL A 209 1.76 7.89 -3.61
N ALA A 210 2.76 8.75 -3.39
CA ALA A 210 4.05 8.36 -2.87
C ALA A 210 4.63 9.45 -1.97
N VAL A 211 5.48 9.05 -1.04
CA VAL A 211 6.24 9.94 -0.15
C VAL A 211 7.65 9.41 0.04
N GLN A 212 8.58 10.29 0.38
CA GLN A 212 9.94 9.92 0.73
C GLN A 212 10.29 10.36 2.15
N ILE A 213 10.81 9.43 2.94
CA ILE A 213 11.28 9.68 4.30
C ILE A 213 12.71 9.20 4.39
N ASN A 214 13.64 10.11 4.66
CA ASN A 214 15.08 9.90 4.51
C ASN A 214 15.40 9.39 3.09
N ASP A 215 15.96 8.20 2.99
CA ASP A 215 16.35 7.51 1.77
C ASP A 215 15.34 6.42 1.33
N LEU A 216 14.14 6.40 1.92
CA LEU A 216 13.09 5.44 1.59
C LEU A 216 11.95 6.12 0.83
N LEU A 217 11.66 5.61 -0.36
CA LEU A 217 10.50 5.94 -1.16
C LEU A 217 9.37 4.95 -0.86
N PHE A 218 8.19 5.43 -0.51
CA PHE A 218 7.00 4.62 -0.25
C PHE A 218 5.95 4.87 -1.31
N VAL A 219 5.39 3.81 -1.89
CA VAL A 219 4.32 3.83 -2.90
C VAL A 219 3.47 2.57 -2.76
N HIS A 220 2.20 2.58 -3.16
CA HIS A 220 1.32 1.44 -2.98
C HIS A 220 1.74 0.23 -3.85
N GLY A 221 1.57 0.30 -5.18
CA GLY A 221 1.96 -0.77 -6.09
C GLY A 221 3.44 -0.70 -6.46
N GLY A 222 3.86 0.41 -7.05
CA GLY A 222 5.24 0.60 -7.49
C GLY A 222 5.37 1.67 -8.56
N ILE A 223 6.56 2.28 -8.71
CA ILE A 223 6.83 3.16 -9.85
C ILE A 223 7.41 2.29 -10.98
N SER A 224 6.76 2.30 -12.14
CA SER A 224 7.27 1.59 -13.32
C SER A 224 8.12 2.51 -14.19
N HIS A 225 8.74 1.93 -15.23
CA HIS A 225 9.46 2.69 -16.25
C HIS A 225 8.59 3.72 -17.01
N ARG A 226 7.25 3.62 -16.97
CA ARG A 226 6.33 4.64 -17.52
C ARG A 226 6.39 5.94 -16.70
N TYR A 227 6.49 5.79 -15.39
CA TYR A 227 6.24 6.83 -14.39
C TYR A 227 7.51 7.28 -13.65
N CYS A 228 8.66 6.66 -13.91
CA CYS A 228 9.94 6.90 -13.23
C CYS A 228 10.52 8.32 -13.41
N ARG A 229 10.01 9.12 -14.37
CA ARG A 229 10.40 10.54 -14.54
C ARG A 229 9.52 11.49 -13.75
N ASN A 230 8.43 11.00 -13.18
CA ASN A 230 7.52 11.84 -12.44
C ASN A 230 8.13 12.20 -11.08
N SER A 231 7.95 13.45 -10.70
CA SER A 231 8.08 13.83 -9.29
C SER A 231 6.96 13.18 -8.45
N LEU A 232 7.16 13.06 -7.14
CA LEU A 232 6.12 12.55 -6.24
C LEU A 232 4.85 13.42 -6.27
N ALA A 233 5.03 14.73 -6.49
CA ALA A 233 3.95 15.68 -6.67
C ALA A 233 3.18 15.42 -7.97
N SER A 234 3.86 15.31 -9.11
CA SER A 234 3.20 15.07 -10.40
C SER A 234 2.50 13.71 -10.47
N LEU A 235 3.06 12.66 -9.86
CA LEU A 235 2.33 11.37 -9.69
C LEU A 235 1.02 11.55 -8.95
N THR A 236 1.05 12.31 -7.85
CA THR A 236 -0.14 12.55 -7.04
C THR A 236 -1.15 13.43 -7.77
N GLU A 237 -0.69 14.45 -8.49
CA GLU A 237 -1.55 15.33 -9.29
C GLU A 237 -2.24 14.57 -10.43
N GLU A 238 -1.53 13.68 -11.13
CA GLU A 238 -2.11 12.86 -12.20
C GLU A 238 -3.18 11.91 -11.66
N VAL A 239 -2.87 11.13 -10.61
CA VAL A 239 -3.83 10.19 -10.01
C VAL A 239 -5.04 10.92 -9.43
N VAL A 240 -4.82 11.95 -8.61
CA VAL A 240 -5.93 12.68 -7.98
C VAL A 240 -6.73 13.47 -9.01
N GLY A 241 -6.10 13.96 -10.08
CA GLY A 241 -6.77 14.61 -11.21
C GLY A 241 -7.77 13.68 -11.88
N HIS A 242 -7.34 12.49 -12.30
CA HIS A 242 -8.22 11.48 -12.87
C HIS A 242 -9.29 11.01 -11.88
N LEU A 243 -8.98 10.97 -10.58
CA LEU A 243 -9.94 10.53 -9.57
C LEU A 243 -11.07 11.55 -9.34
N ARG A 244 -10.77 12.86 -9.42
CA ARG A 244 -11.79 13.92 -9.31
C ARG A 244 -12.73 13.94 -10.52
N GLU A 245 -12.17 13.70 -11.70
CA GLU A 245 -12.87 13.80 -12.99
C GLU A 245 -12.87 12.43 -13.69
N PHE A 246 -13.29 11.38 -12.96
CA PHE A 246 -13.23 10.02 -13.47
C PHE A 246 -13.99 9.87 -14.79
N ASN A 247 -13.25 9.44 -15.82
CA ASN A 247 -13.76 9.16 -17.14
C ASN A 247 -13.47 7.69 -17.49
N PRO A 248 -14.48 6.81 -17.59
CA PRO A 248 -14.25 5.41 -17.93
C PRO A 248 -13.68 5.20 -19.35
N ALA A 249 -13.71 6.21 -20.22
CA ALA A 249 -13.06 6.15 -21.53
C ALA A 249 -11.56 6.53 -21.48
N ASP A 250 -11.12 7.13 -20.38
CA ASP A 250 -9.72 7.54 -20.14
C ASP A 250 -9.43 7.47 -18.64
N THR A 251 -9.10 6.28 -18.18
CA THR A 251 -8.89 5.98 -16.76
C THR A 251 -7.49 6.40 -16.29
N GLY A 252 -6.58 6.69 -17.23
CA GLY A 252 -5.21 7.11 -16.97
C GLY A 252 -4.50 6.19 -15.96
N PRO A 253 -3.79 6.74 -14.96
CA PRO A 253 -3.03 5.94 -13.99
C PRO A 253 -3.91 5.19 -12.97
N LEU A 254 -5.24 5.37 -12.98
CA LEU A 254 -6.14 4.72 -12.02
C LEU A 254 -6.35 3.23 -12.29
N GLU A 255 -6.24 2.82 -13.55
CA GLU A 255 -6.42 1.43 -13.99
C GLU A 255 -5.27 0.95 -14.90
N ASP A 256 -4.20 1.74 -15.07
CA ASP A 256 -2.98 1.31 -15.76
C ASP A 256 -2.24 0.26 -14.91
N GLU A 257 -2.00 -0.93 -15.47
CA GLU A 257 -1.23 -2.02 -14.85
C GLU A 257 0.22 -1.62 -14.54
N PHE A 258 0.75 -0.61 -15.23
CA PHE A 258 2.05 -0.02 -14.95
C PHE A 258 1.97 1.22 -14.05
N GLY A 259 0.76 1.63 -13.66
CA GLY A 259 0.47 2.77 -12.81
C GLY A 259 0.86 2.56 -11.35
N PRO A 260 1.04 3.65 -10.58
CA PRO A 260 1.56 3.58 -9.22
C PRO A 260 0.67 2.83 -8.22
N LEU A 261 -0.60 2.63 -8.55
CA LEU A 261 -1.56 1.90 -7.71
C LEU A 261 -1.65 0.40 -8.04
N TRP A 262 -1.11 -0.06 -9.18
CA TRP A 262 -1.30 -1.44 -9.65
C TRP A 262 0.00 -2.16 -10.01
N TYR A 263 1.10 -1.44 -10.21
CA TYR A 263 2.31 -2.03 -10.76
C TYR A 263 2.95 -3.08 -9.83
N ARG A 264 3.00 -4.34 -10.29
CA ARG A 264 3.60 -5.47 -9.55
C ARG A 264 4.99 -5.87 -10.03
N GLY A 265 5.56 -5.17 -11.01
CA GLY A 265 6.86 -5.53 -11.58
C GLY A 265 8.02 -5.42 -10.60
N LEU A 266 7.96 -4.48 -9.65
CA LEU A 266 8.92 -4.40 -8.53
C LEU A 266 8.79 -5.58 -7.54
N SER A 267 7.64 -6.25 -7.52
CA SER A 267 7.34 -7.37 -6.62
C SER A 267 7.69 -8.73 -7.24
N GLY A 268 8.12 -8.76 -8.51
CA GLY A 268 8.48 -9.96 -9.26
C GLY A 268 7.36 -10.59 -10.06
N HIS A 269 6.34 -9.81 -10.41
CA HIS A 269 5.32 -10.23 -11.37
C HIS A 269 5.66 -9.71 -12.76
N PRO A 270 5.36 -10.48 -13.83
CA PRO A 270 5.56 -10.02 -15.19
C PRO A 270 4.73 -8.76 -15.52
N PRO A 271 5.28 -7.82 -16.32
CA PRO A 271 6.68 -7.80 -16.73
C PRO A 271 7.55 -7.26 -15.58
N GLU A 272 8.44 -8.13 -15.08
CA GLU A 272 9.28 -7.87 -13.91
C GLU A 272 10.25 -6.71 -14.21
N ALA A 273 10.47 -5.85 -13.21
CA ALA A 273 11.38 -4.72 -13.36
C ALA A 273 12.84 -5.22 -13.50
N THR A 274 13.60 -4.64 -14.42
CA THR A 274 15.04 -4.89 -14.50
C THR A 274 15.79 -4.12 -13.42
N GLU A 275 17.03 -4.53 -13.12
CA GLU A 275 17.88 -3.80 -12.17
C GLU A 275 18.14 -2.35 -12.61
N GLU A 276 18.23 -2.11 -13.91
CA GLU A 276 18.45 -0.77 -14.48
C GLU A 276 17.24 0.13 -14.26
N VAL A 277 16.01 -0.40 -14.39
CA VAL A 277 14.78 0.35 -14.09
C VAL A 277 14.72 0.69 -12.59
N VAL A 278 15.01 -0.28 -11.72
CA VAL A 278 15.06 -0.05 -10.26
C VAL A 278 16.09 1.03 -9.92
N GLN A 279 17.29 0.96 -10.50
CA GLN A 279 18.34 1.95 -10.27
C GLN A 279 17.94 3.33 -10.79
N ALA A 280 17.32 3.43 -11.97
CA ALA A 280 16.88 4.70 -12.54
C ALA A 280 15.84 5.41 -11.65
N ILE A 281 14.90 4.66 -11.06
CA ILE A 281 13.91 5.21 -10.13
C ILE A 281 14.60 5.74 -8.86
N LEU A 282 15.51 4.95 -8.28
CA LEU A 282 16.27 5.34 -7.09
C LEU A 282 17.10 6.59 -7.34
N ASP A 283 17.82 6.65 -8.47
CA ASP A 283 18.64 7.80 -8.85
C ASP A 283 17.79 9.06 -9.07
N HIS A 284 16.62 8.92 -9.70
CA HIS A 284 15.70 10.04 -9.94
C HIS A 284 15.22 10.70 -8.63
N HIS A 285 14.94 9.89 -7.61
CA HIS A 285 14.45 10.36 -6.31
C HIS A 285 15.55 10.55 -5.26
N GLY A 286 16.81 10.22 -5.58
CA GLY A 286 17.90 10.21 -4.59
C GLY A 286 17.62 9.26 -3.41
N ALA A 287 16.90 8.18 -3.66
CA ALA A 287 16.52 7.18 -2.67
C ALA A 287 17.47 5.98 -2.69
N ARG A 288 17.43 5.15 -1.65
CA ARG A 288 18.14 3.87 -1.57
C ARG A 288 17.21 2.66 -1.56
N HIS A 289 15.98 2.87 -1.13
CA HIS A 289 14.98 1.81 -0.98
C HIS A 289 13.63 2.27 -1.54
N ILE A 290 12.94 1.38 -2.25
CA ILE A 290 11.53 1.50 -2.64
C ILE A 290 10.74 0.52 -1.79
N VAL A 291 9.74 1.00 -1.07
CA VAL A 291 8.88 0.20 -0.19
C VAL A 291 7.49 0.15 -0.78
N VAL A 292 6.98 -1.07 -1.00
CA VAL A 292 5.71 -1.33 -1.72
C VAL A 292 4.76 -2.23 -0.93
N GLY A 293 3.46 -1.98 -1.05
CA GLY A 293 2.36 -2.84 -0.59
C GLY A 293 1.82 -3.71 -1.72
N HIS A 294 0.48 -3.82 -1.81
CA HIS A 294 -0.32 -4.32 -2.96
C HIS A 294 -0.16 -5.81 -3.35
N THR A 295 1.03 -6.37 -3.20
CA THR A 295 1.38 -7.73 -3.59
C THR A 295 1.67 -8.58 -2.35
N PRO A 296 0.70 -9.39 -1.88
CA PRO A 296 0.85 -10.16 -0.66
C PRO A 296 2.02 -11.13 -0.71
N THR A 297 2.87 -11.10 0.30
CA THR A 297 4.00 -12.02 0.45
C THR A 297 3.70 -13.23 1.32
N SER A 298 2.48 -13.31 1.89
CA SER A 298 2.00 -14.37 2.78
C SER A 298 2.84 -14.53 4.04
N GLY A 299 3.08 -13.43 4.75
CA GLY A 299 3.66 -13.41 6.09
C GLY A 299 5.15 -13.10 6.18
N VAL A 300 5.76 -12.51 5.15
CA VAL A 300 7.18 -12.12 5.20
C VAL A 300 7.44 -10.77 4.56
N ILE A 301 8.05 -9.84 5.28
CA ILE A 301 8.61 -8.63 4.64
C ILE A 301 9.72 -9.09 3.69
N TRP A 302 9.58 -8.84 2.39
CA TRP A 302 10.38 -9.49 1.37
C TRP A 302 11.29 -8.50 0.63
N PRO A 303 12.62 -8.56 0.82
CA PRO A 303 13.55 -7.77 0.05
C PRO A 303 13.81 -8.39 -1.33
N ARG A 304 14.00 -7.52 -2.32
CA ARG A 304 14.44 -7.86 -3.68
C ARG A 304 15.49 -6.86 -4.14
N TYR A 305 16.25 -7.25 -5.16
CA TYR A 305 17.25 -6.40 -5.79
C TYR A 305 18.29 -5.90 -4.77
N ASP A 306 18.79 -6.78 -3.91
CA ASP A 306 19.72 -6.44 -2.83
C ASP A 306 19.14 -5.38 -1.88
N ALA A 307 17.90 -5.63 -1.45
CA ALA A 307 17.09 -4.76 -0.60
C ALA A 307 16.80 -3.36 -1.15
N ARG A 308 17.07 -3.09 -2.44
CA ARG A 308 16.63 -1.86 -3.12
C ARG A 308 15.10 -1.77 -3.23
N VAL A 309 14.40 -2.91 -3.24
CA VAL A 309 12.94 -2.98 -3.15
C VAL A 309 12.54 -3.82 -1.94
N ILE A 310 11.55 -3.37 -1.18
CA ILE A 310 11.05 -4.04 0.03
C ILE A 310 9.53 -4.15 -0.05
N GLN A 311 9.03 -5.37 -0.22
CA GLN A 311 7.59 -5.65 -0.14
C GLN A 311 7.16 -5.77 1.31
N ILE A 312 6.14 -5.01 1.70
CA ILE A 312 5.64 -4.95 3.08
C ILE A 312 4.19 -5.41 3.24
N ASP A 313 3.48 -5.69 2.14
CA ASP A 313 2.19 -6.35 2.23
C ASP A 313 2.40 -7.83 2.55
N THR A 314 2.26 -8.16 3.84
CA THR A 314 2.37 -9.55 4.30
C THR A 314 1.04 -10.29 4.26
N GLY A 315 -0.05 -9.65 3.84
CA GLY A 315 -1.40 -10.17 4.03
C GLY A 315 -1.87 -9.99 5.47
N ILE A 316 -1.81 -8.75 5.99
CA ILE A 316 -2.23 -8.42 7.37
C ILE A 316 -3.71 -8.73 7.57
N ALA A 317 -4.55 -8.42 6.57
CA ALA A 317 -5.97 -8.71 6.63
C ALA A 317 -6.24 -10.22 6.63
N ALA A 318 -7.29 -10.65 7.34
CA ALA A 318 -7.71 -12.05 7.39
C ALA A 318 -8.04 -12.63 6.00
N ALA A 319 -8.52 -11.79 5.07
CA ALA A 319 -8.75 -12.16 3.67
C ALA A 319 -7.48 -12.69 2.95
N TYR A 320 -6.30 -12.30 3.43
CA TYR A 320 -4.99 -12.69 2.89
C TYR A 320 -4.14 -13.52 3.86
N GLY A 321 -4.74 -13.99 4.95
CA GLY A 321 -4.13 -14.93 5.91
C GLY A 321 -3.86 -14.38 7.31
N GLY A 322 -4.05 -13.07 7.56
CA GLY A 322 -3.95 -12.51 8.91
C GLY A 322 -2.51 -12.40 9.44
N TYR A 323 -1.53 -12.23 8.55
CA TYR A 323 -0.11 -12.27 8.91
C TYR A 323 0.39 -10.89 9.36
N VAL A 324 0.31 -10.66 10.67
CA VAL A 324 0.82 -9.43 11.31
C VAL A 324 2.33 -9.29 11.15
N ALA A 325 2.76 -8.25 10.45
CA ALA A 325 4.14 -7.83 10.34
C ALA A 325 4.25 -6.32 10.05
N TYR A 326 5.45 -5.77 10.22
CA TYR A 326 5.76 -4.38 9.87
C TYR A 326 7.24 -4.26 9.46
N LEU A 327 7.54 -3.29 8.61
CA LEU A 327 8.91 -2.85 8.39
C LEU A 327 9.29 -1.85 9.49
N GLU A 328 10.45 -2.03 10.11
CA GLU A 328 11.06 -1.07 11.04
C GLU A 328 12.40 -0.58 10.49
N VAL A 329 12.55 0.73 10.41
CA VAL A 329 13.76 1.40 9.95
C VAL A 329 14.29 2.28 11.07
N THR A 330 15.58 2.12 11.35
CA THR A 330 16.31 2.80 12.43
C THR A 330 17.74 3.09 11.97
N PRO A 331 18.55 3.89 12.70
CA PRO A 331 19.96 4.10 12.35
C PRO A 331 20.78 2.79 12.33
N GLU A 332 20.32 1.76 13.05
CA GLU A 332 20.95 0.43 13.04
C GLU A 332 20.66 -0.38 11.77
N GLY A 333 19.65 0.00 10.98
CA GLY A 333 19.29 -0.64 9.72
C GLY A 333 17.81 -0.94 9.56
N LEU A 334 17.53 -1.88 8.65
CA LEU A 334 16.20 -2.32 8.23
C LEU A 334 15.84 -3.65 8.92
N PHE A 335 14.65 -3.74 9.48
CA PHE A 335 14.18 -4.92 10.21
C PHE A 335 12.75 -5.28 9.80
N ALA A 336 12.48 -6.57 9.65
CA ALA A 336 11.13 -7.11 9.60
C ALA A 336 10.67 -7.41 11.03
N GLY A 337 9.64 -6.70 11.49
CA GLY A 337 9.03 -6.87 12.80
C GLY A 337 7.80 -7.77 12.76
N TYR A 338 7.67 -8.62 13.77
CA TYR A 338 6.57 -9.57 13.98
C TYR A 338 6.17 -9.55 15.47
N PRO A 339 5.01 -10.10 15.87
CA PRO A 339 4.62 -10.18 17.28
C PRO A 339 5.66 -10.88 18.18
N GLY A 340 6.43 -11.84 17.64
CA GLY A 340 7.45 -12.60 18.35
C GLY A 340 8.85 -11.98 18.39
N GLY A 341 9.07 -10.83 17.73
CA GLY A 341 10.38 -10.18 17.64
C GLY A 341 10.65 -9.60 16.26
N ARG A 342 11.88 -9.12 16.04
CA ARG A 342 12.31 -8.54 14.76
C ARG A 342 13.52 -9.27 14.19
N VAL A 343 13.59 -9.34 12.86
CA VAL A 343 14.68 -9.97 12.10
C VAL A 343 15.32 -8.89 11.22
N PRO A 344 16.65 -8.70 11.23
CA PRO A 344 17.32 -7.81 10.28
C PRO A 344 17.05 -8.26 8.85
N LEU A 345 16.71 -7.33 7.96
CA LEU A 345 16.61 -7.62 6.53
C LEU A 345 18.02 -7.91 5.97
N PRO A 346 18.16 -8.90 5.07
CA PRO A 346 19.42 -9.17 4.38
C PRO A 346 19.82 -8.00 3.49
N GLY A 347 21.13 -7.82 3.31
CA GLY A 347 21.66 -6.77 2.42
C GLY A 347 21.69 -7.20 0.95
N THR A 348 21.73 -8.51 0.69
CA THR A 348 21.77 -9.07 -0.66
C THR A 348 20.74 -10.18 -0.87
N ASP A 349 20.39 -10.43 -2.12
CA ASP A 349 19.41 -11.46 -2.48
C ASP A 349 19.88 -12.89 -2.16
N ASP A 350 21.21 -13.12 -2.10
CA ASP A 350 21.85 -14.38 -1.73
C ASP A 350 21.59 -14.78 -0.26
N GLU A 351 21.37 -13.80 0.61
CA GLU A 351 21.13 -14.03 2.05
C GLU A 351 19.66 -14.34 2.37
N ARG A 352 18.76 -14.29 1.36
CA ARG A 352 17.30 -14.44 1.56
C ARG A 352 16.89 -15.79 2.12
N ILE A 353 17.61 -16.87 1.80
CA ILE A 353 17.34 -18.20 2.37
C ILE A 353 17.56 -18.19 3.89
N ALA A 354 18.72 -17.66 4.34
CA ALA A 354 19.05 -17.57 5.75
C ALA A 354 18.10 -16.61 6.50
N TYR A 355 17.70 -15.52 5.85
CA TYR A 355 16.68 -14.62 6.36
C TYR A 355 15.31 -15.33 6.53
N LEU A 356 14.83 -16.01 5.49
CA LEU A 356 13.53 -16.69 5.50
C LEU A 356 13.47 -17.78 6.57
N GLN A 357 14.58 -18.52 6.80
CA GLN A 357 14.67 -19.48 7.89
C GLN A 357 14.47 -18.85 9.28
N LYS A 358 14.97 -17.62 9.50
CA LYS A 358 14.72 -16.87 10.75
C LYS A 358 13.27 -16.43 10.87
N VAL A 359 12.64 -16.02 9.76
CA VAL A 359 11.20 -15.66 9.74
C VAL A 359 10.33 -16.88 10.03
N ILE A 360 10.64 -18.03 9.41
CA ILE A 360 9.97 -19.31 9.69
C ILE A 360 10.07 -19.68 11.17
N ALA A 361 11.20 -19.42 11.84
CA ALA A 361 11.33 -19.69 13.27
C ALA A 361 10.38 -18.86 14.14
N LEU A 362 9.92 -17.69 13.67
CA LEU A 362 8.92 -16.86 14.34
C LEU A 362 7.48 -17.28 14.03
N ALA A 363 7.25 -17.94 12.88
CA ALA A 363 5.94 -18.39 12.42
C ALA A 363 6.03 -19.80 11.77
N PRO A 364 6.36 -20.84 12.56
CA PRO A 364 6.66 -22.17 12.02
C PRO A 364 5.46 -22.83 11.33
N ASP A 365 4.25 -22.46 11.74
CA ASP A 365 2.98 -23.01 11.25
C ASP A 365 2.50 -22.36 9.94
N ASN A 366 3.22 -21.36 9.39
CA ASN A 366 2.85 -20.75 8.12
C ASN A 366 3.35 -21.61 6.93
N PRO A 367 2.45 -22.29 6.18
CA PRO A 367 2.84 -23.18 5.09
C PRO A 367 3.42 -22.42 3.89
N HIS A 368 3.04 -21.16 3.67
CA HIS A 368 3.53 -20.37 2.54
C HIS A 368 5.02 -20.03 2.69
N LEU A 369 5.49 -19.82 3.92
CA LEU A 369 6.91 -19.61 4.18
C LEU A 369 7.73 -20.87 3.87
N GLN A 370 7.23 -22.05 4.26
CA GLN A 370 7.87 -23.34 3.96
C GLN A 370 7.91 -23.59 2.44
N GLN A 371 6.80 -23.32 1.74
CA GLN A 371 6.74 -23.44 0.29
C GLN A 371 7.71 -22.48 -0.40
N ARG A 372 7.80 -21.23 0.07
CA ARG A 372 8.75 -20.24 -0.45
C ARG A 372 10.20 -20.70 -0.24
N LEU A 373 10.54 -21.25 0.93
CA LEU A 373 11.87 -21.79 1.21
C LEU A 373 12.20 -22.96 0.28
N ALA A 374 11.27 -23.90 0.10
CA ALA A 374 11.46 -25.03 -0.80
C ALA A 374 11.69 -24.58 -2.25
N ARG A 375 10.96 -23.56 -2.74
CA ARG A 375 11.18 -22.99 -4.08
C ARG A 375 12.55 -22.35 -4.23
N LEU A 376 13.02 -21.59 -3.24
CA LEU A 376 14.34 -20.95 -3.26
C LEU A 376 15.50 -21.96 -3.20
N GLN A 377 15.26 -23.13 -2.63
CA GLN A 377 16.25 -24.21 -2.54
C GLN A 377 16.19 -25.18 -3.73
N ALA A 378 15.15 -25.10 -4.55
CA ALA A 378 15.03 -25.91 -5.74
C ALA A 378 16.16 -25.54 -6.73
N PRO A 379 16.76 -26.52 -7.42
CA PRO A 379 17.71 -26.22 -8.49
C PRO A 379 17.01 -25.35 -9.55
N ALA A 380 17.73 -24.36 -10.09
CA ALA A 380 17.25 -23.60 -11.24
C ALA A 380 16.91 -24.59 -12.36
N VAL A 381 15.64 -24.73 -12.68
CA VAL A 381 15.20 -25.49 -13.85
C VAL A 381 15.55 -24.63 -15.06
N GLU A 382 16.39 -25.12 -15.97
CA GLU A 382 16.60 -24.47 -17.27
C GLU A 382 15.22 -24.30 -17.93
N SER A 383 14.80 -23.06 -18.09
CA SER A 383 13.46 -22.68 -18.55
C SER A 383 13.25 -23.13 -20.00
N GLY A 384 12.55 -24.25 -20.19
CA GLY A 384 11.64 -24.39 -21.32
C GLY A 384 10.47 -23.44 -21.11
N ALA A 385 10.11 -22.70 -22.15
CA ALA A 385 9.01 -21.76 -22.13
C ALA A 385 7.71 -22.44 -21.65
N ASP A 386 7.31 -22.15 -20.41
CA ASP A 386 5.94 -22.23 -19.90
C ASP A 386 5.89 -21.37 -18.64
N GLY A 387 5.36 -20.16 -18.78
CA GLY A 387 5.08 -19.26 -17.65
C GLY A 387 3.95 -19.84 -16.82
N GLU A 388 4.27 -20.54 -15.73
CA GLU A 388 3.30 -20.94 -14.72
C GLU A 388 3.25 -19.89 -13.61
N SER A 389 2.18 -19.11 -13.64
CA SER A 389 1.75 -18.19 -12.59
C SER A 389 1.52 -18.92 -11.27
N VAL A 390 1.91 -18.26 -10.17
CA VAL A 390 1.52 -18.62 -8.81
C VAL A 390 -0.02 -18.74 -8.74
N PRO A 391 -0.60 -19.77 -8.10
CA PRO A 391 -2.02 -19.74 -7.80
C PRO A 391 -2.25 -18.66 -6.74
N ASP A 392 -2.92 -17.59 -7.14
CA ASP A 392 -3.30 -16.50 -6.26
C ASP A 392 -4.23 -16.97 -5.15
N ALA A 393 -4.04 -16.37 -3.97
CA ALA A 393 -5.04 -16.39 -2.89
C ALA A 393 -6.34 -15.65 -3.30
N GLU A 394 -6.41 -15.04 -4.48
CA GLU A 394 -7.66 -14.57 -5.09
C GLU A 394 -8.53 -15.68 -5.69
N SER A 395 -8.01 -16.90 -5.90
CA SER A 395 -8.80 -17.99 -6.52
C SER A 395 -9.78 -18.71 -5.58
N ALA A 396 -9.87 -18.31 -4.30
CA ALA A 396 -10.77 -18.94 -3.33
C ALA A 396 -12.12 -18.20 -3.13
N ALA A 397 -12.50 -17.29 -4.03
CA ALA A 397 -13.84 -16.71 -4.05
C ALA A 397 -14.51 -16.96 -5.42
N THR A 398 -15.25 -18.07 -5.49
CA THR A 398 -16.29 -18.42 -6.49
C THR A 398 -16.46 -17.49 -7.70
N GLU A 399 -15.90 -17.87 -8.85
CA GLU A 399 -16.26 -17.32 -10.15
C GLU A 399 -17.51 -18.02 -10.70
N THR A 400 -18.57 -17.25 -10.93
CA THR A 400 -19.53 -17.54 -11.99
C THR A 400 -19.51 -16.38 -12.97
N SER A 401 -18.89 -16.62 -14.13
CA SER A 401 -19.19 -16.07 -15.46
C SER A 401 -19.51 -14.56 -15.56
N ALA A 402 -18.65 -13.79 -16.24
CA ALA A 402 -18.94 -13.32 -17.61
C ALA A 402 -17.78 -12.52 -18.24
N ALA A 403 -17.58 -12.84 -19.53
CA ALA A 403 -17.12 -12.00 -20.65
C ALA A 403 -15.70 -11.39 -20.60
N ALA A 404 -14.81 -12.10 -21.31
CA ALA A 404 -13.53 -11.61 -21.81
C ALA A 404 -13.68 -10.36 -22.68
N VAL A 405 -12.89 -9.34 -22.36
CA VAL A 405 -12.51 -8.25 -23.25
C VAL A 405 -11.00 -8.37 -23.47
N GLY A 406 -10.58 -8.22 -24.73
CA GLY A 406 -9.34 -8.76 -25.29
C GLY A 406 -8.04 -8.48 -24.51
N ALA A 407 -7.23 -9.52 -24.39
CA ALA A 407 -5.84 -9.43 -23.96
C ALA A 407 -5.04 -8.51 -24.90
N PRO A 408 -4.24 -7.56 -24.37
CA PRO A 408 -3.26 -6.87 -25.18
C PRO A 408 -2.09 -7.82 -25.48
N ALA A 409 -1.40 -7.54 -26.59
CA ALA A 409 -0.30 -8.34 -27.10
C ALA A 409 0.80 -8.53 -26.05
N SER A 410 1.35 -9.75 -26.00
CA SER A 410 2.51 -10.11 -25.19
C SER A 410 3.68 -9.17 -25.50
N VAL A 411 4.03 -8.33 -24.54
CA VAL A 411 5.33 -7.64 -24.55
C VAL A 411 6.37 -8.72 -24.22
N THR A 412 7.14 -9.11 -25.23
CA THR A 412 8.25 -10.06 -25.09
C THR A 412 9.29 -9.51 -24.12
N GLU A 413 9.92 -10.39 -23.32
CA GLU A 413 10.98 -10.11 -22.32
C GLU A 413 12.16 -9.23 -22.77
N SER A 414 12.29 -8.91 -24.06
CA SER A 414 13.37 -8.05 -24.55
C SER A 414 12.97 -6.57 -24.53
N GLU A 415 13.63 -5.83 -23.62
CA GLU A 415 13.72 -4.36 -23.53
C GLU A 415 12.52 -3.66 -22.86
N GLN A 416 12.38 -3.83 -21.54
CA GLN A 416 11.75 -2.75 -20.77
C GLN A 416 12.66 -1.50 -20.88
N PRO A 417 12.16 -0.37 -21.39
CA PRO A 417 12.96 0.83 -21.50
C PRO A 417 13.33 1.34 -20.11
N THR A 418 14.56 1.84 -19.95
CA THR A 418 15.14 2.14 -18.63
C THR A 418 14.42 3.26 -17.86
N CYS A 419 13.93 4.30 -18.54
CA CYS A 419 13.00 5.26 -17.96
C CYS A 419 12.40 6.21 -19.02
N GLY A 420 11.08 6.19 -19.24
CA GLY A 420 10.39 7.11 -20.15
C GLY A 420 10.89 7.09 -21.60
N ILE A 421 11.41 5.96 -22.08
CA ILE A 421 11.72 5.72 -23.49
C ILE A 421 10.58 4.88 -24.05
N TYR A 422 9.51 5.53 -24.51
CA TYR A 422 8.61 4.88 -25.46
C TYR A 422 9.00 5.42 -26.82
N GLU A 423 9.48 4.56 -27.72
CA GLU A 423 9.50 4.89 -29.15
C GLU A 423 8.09 4.79 -29.73
#